data_AF-A0A8H6YY86-F1
#
_entry.id   AF-A0A8H6YY86-F1
#
_cell.length_a   1.000
_cell.length_b   1.000
_cell.length_c   1.000
_cell.angle_alpha   90.00
_cell.angle_beta   90.00
_cell.angle_gamma   90.00
#
_symmetry.space_group_name_H-M   'P 1'
#
loop_
_entity.id
_entity.type
_entity.pdbx_description
1 polymer ?
#
loop_
_entity_poly.entity_id
_entity_poly.type
_entity_poly.pdbx_seq_one_letter_code
_entity_poly.pdbx_strand_id
1 'polypeptide(L)'
;MRRGFARPPDILPPPPPRRPSSSQQLLQPAPPVPYIPSSSNKPKPRKPKAGNEILNNNFHPHVLAQDRLRLWSSPFSRDHDAEFRKHLPQDAVDKTYAALFGALAPDTQENYTAGLLRFHQFCDKFEISERAQMPASHFLLAAFIAQYVGTPGTTLTAPPWEGEDRWVELARRTANKEGTAFRREQRGPVTIEHMIALHASLDLSKPFNAAIWALATAAFWGCRRLGELTVPSLDKFDPKYHVTRGMRRRRISPQTARPRPLPFPSLGLNRHATAAASLTLTDRDDDLCPEKALQNHLVVNKGVPLDAPLFAFTSNEGNWSPMTKDWFMRRCTGIWKAANLLLVLRHSFRIGGSTELLLAGVPCEVVAALGGWTSLAFLLYWRKIEHIIPMNIGKAYDKAKLAEVAKAFEEFRITHNIALPTADLVL
;
A
#
# COMPACT_ATOMS: atom_id res chain seq x y z
N MET A 1 11.37 59.43 42.81
CA MET A 1 10.22 60.25 43.29
C MET A 1 9.52 60.89 42.10
N ARG A 2 8.25 60.48 41.90
CA ARG A 2 7.11 61.17 41.24
C ARG A 2 7.34 62.03 39.99
N ARG A 3 6.97 61.49 38.83
CA ARG A 3 6.22 62.15 37.74
C ARG A 3 5.25 61.08 37.21
N GLY A 4 3.94 61.13 37.45
CA GLY A 4 2.98 62.06 36.86
C GLY A 4 2.01 61.20 36.04
N PHE A 5 0.93 60.72 36.68
CA PHE A 5 -0.09 59.88 36.04
C PHE A 5 -0.90 60.70 35.02
N ALA A 6 -0.83 60.31 33.75
CA ALA A 6 -1.71 60.81 32.69
C ALA A 6 -3.03 60.03 32.70
N ARG A 7 -4.15 60.75 32.61
CA ARG A 7 -5.53 60.22 32.59
C ARG A 7 -5.81 59.44 31.31
N PRO A 8 -6.62 58.36 31.37
CA PRO A 8 -7.15 57.69 30.17
C PRO A 8 -8.25 58.54 29.50
N PRO A 9 -8.39 58.50 28.16
CA PRO A 9 -9.43 59.23 27.44
C PRO A 9 -10.81 58.53 27.53
N ASP A 10 -11.84 59.37 27.47
CA ASP A 10 -13.26 59.08 27.71
C ASP A 10 -13.88 58.00 26.81
N ILE A 11 -14.65 57.12 27.44
CA ILE A 11 -15.47 56.09 26.82
C ILE A 11 -16.80 56.73 26.38
N LEU A 12 -17.04 56.84 25.07
CA LEU A 12 -18.33 57.25 24.53
C LEU A 12 -19.34 56.07 24.56
N PRO A 13 -20.62 56.31 24.90
CA PRO A 13 -21.64 55.26 24.96
C PRO A 13 -22.10 54.81 23.57
N PRO A 14 -22.52 53.54 23.42
CA PRO A 14 -22.96 52.99 22.15
C PRO A 14 -24.31 53.57 21.70
N PRO A 15 -24.55 53.69 20.38
CA PRO A 15 -25.80 54.23 19.84
C PRO A 15 -26.99 53.25 20.00
N PRO A 16 -28.24 53.76 20.05
CA PRO A 16 -29.43 52.96 20.32
C PRO A 16 -29.81 52.01 19.16
N PRO A 17 -30.57 50.93 19.46
CA PRO A 17 -30.89 49.88 18.49
C PRO A 17 -31.86 50.40 17.42
N ARG A 18 -31.48 50.24 16.15
CA ARG A 18 -32.37 50.53 15.01
C ARG A 18 -33.40 49.40 14.87
N ARG A 19 -34.68 49.78 14.78
CA ARG A 19 -35.79 48.88 14.44
C ARG A 19 -35.60 48.27 13.04
N PRO A 20 -36.04 47.02 12.80
CA PRO A 20 -35.85 46.35 11.52
C PRO A 20 -36.78 46.95 10.46
N SER A 21 -36.18 47.56 9.44
CA SER A 21 -36.82 47.86 8.17
C SER A 21 -36.83 46.60 7.31
N SER A 22 -38.04 46.17 6.97
CA SER A 22 -38.37 45.03 6.11
C SER A 22 -37.70 45.13 4.74
N SER A 23 -37.42 43.95 4.17
CA SER A 23 -37.06 43.69 2.77
C SER A 23 -35.56 43.61 2.43
N GLN A 24 -34.84 42.71 3.08
CA GLN A 24 -33.80 41.89 2.43
C GLN A 24 -33.87 40.47 3.00
N GLN A 25 -34.43 39.54 2.23
CA GLN A 25 -34.30 38.12 2.52
C GLN A 25 -32.81 37.75 2.46
N LEU A 26 -32.22 37.57 3.63
CA LEU A 26 -30.99 36.79 3.77
C LEU A 26 -31.27 35.39 3.21
N LEU A 27 -30.79 35.12 2.00
CA LEU A 27 -30.63 33.76 1.50
C LEU A 27 -29.73 33.03 2.51
N GLN A 28 -30.36 32.27 3.40
CA GLN A 28 -29.66 31.27 4.19
C GLN A 28 -28.91 30.37 3.18
N PRO A 29 -27.62 30.07 3.40
CA PRO A 29 -26.95 29.05 2.61
C PRO A 29 -27.79 27.78 2.73
N ALA A 30 -28.24 27.26 1.59
CA ALA A 30 -29.05 26.06 1.56
C ALA A 30 -28.37 24.98 2.43
N PRO A 31 -29.11 24.26 3.27
CA PRO A 31 -28.54 23.12 3.97
C PRO A 31 -27.87 22.21 2.93
N PRO A 32 -26.71 21.61 3.23
CA PRO A 32 -26.00 20.77 2.28
C PRO A 32 -26.98 19.74 1.76
N VAL A 33 -27.38 19.88 0.50
CA VAL A 33 -28.21 18.90 -0.17
C VAL A 33 -27.43 17.60 -0.08
N PRO A 34 -27.95 16.55 0.58
CA PRO A 34 -27.30 15.26 0.58
C PRO A 34 -27.05 14.92 -0.87
N TYR A 35 -25.78 14.72 -1.24
CA TYR A 35 -25.44 14.17 -2.53
C TYR A 35 -26.15 12.82 -2.64
N ILE A 36 -27.30 12.79 -3.32
CA ILE A 36 -27.97 11.57 -3.70
C ILE A 36 -27.18 11.07 -4.91
N PRO A 37 -26.41 9.97 -4.79
CA PRO A 37 -25.70 9.43 -5.93
C PRO A 37 -26.75 9.01 -6.97
N SER A 38 -26.78 9.70 -8.11
CA SER A 38 -27.61 9.32 -9.24
C SER A 38 -27.00 8.09 -9.93
N SER A 39 -27.34 6.91 -9.42
CA SER A 39 -27.65 5.67 -10.16
C SER A 39 -27.58 4.51 -9.17
N SER A 40 -28.75 4.04 -8.74
CA SER A 40 -28.89 2.84 -7.93
C SER A 40 -28.69 1.57 -8.78
N ASN A 41 -27.53 1.44 -9.43
CA ASN A 41 -27.06 0.13 -9.87
C ASN A 41 -26.49 -0.56 -8.63
N LYS A 42 -27.39 -1.05 -7.76
CA LYS A 42 -26.99 -1.97 -6.70
C LYS A 42 -26.28 -3.15 -7.36
N PRO A 43 -25.02 -3.45 -7.01
CA PRO A 43 -24.31 -4.56 -7.61
C PRO A 43 -25.15 -5.83 -7.42
N LYS A 44 -25.38 -6.57 -8.51
CA LYS A 44 -26.13 -7.83 -8.49
C LYS A 44 -25.18 -9.01 -8.28
N PRO A 45 -25.54 -9.99 -7.43
CA PRO A 45 -24.81 -11.24 -7.32
C PRO A 45 -24.63 -11.89 -8.69
N ARG A 46 -23.42 -12.37 -8.98
CA ARG A 46 -23.12 -13.07 -10.24
C ARG A 46 -23.68 -14.49 -10.17
N LYS A 47 -24.36 -14.92 -11.24
CA LYS A 47 -24.76 -16.32 -11.40
C LYS A 47 -23.51 -17.22 -11.38
N PRO A 48 -23.52 -18.33 -10.63
CA PRO A 48 -22.42 -19.29 -10.65
C PRO A 48 -22.21 -19.85 -12.07
N LYS A 49 -20.96 -20.17 -12.41
CA LYS A 49 -20.67 -20.97 -13.60
C LYS A 49 -21.08 -22.42 -13.34
N ALA A 50 -21.45 -23.14 -14.41
CA ALA A 50 -21.72 -24.57 -14.33
C ALA A 50 -20.60 -25.33 -13.61
N GLY A 51 -20.95 -26.17 -12.63
CA GLY A 51 -20.02 -26.92 -11.80
C GLY A 51 -19.38 -26.11 -10.65
N ASN A 52 -19.82 -24.87 -10.44
CA ASN A 52 -19.40 -24.02 -9.32
C ASN A 52 -20.61 -23.54 -8.50
N GLU A 53 -21.72 -24.25 -8.55
CA GLU A 53 -22.88 -24.03 -7.70
C GLU A 53 -22.58 -24.47 -6.25
N ILE A 54 -23.35 -23.92 -5.31
CA ILE A 54 -23.43 -24.37 -3.92
C ILE A 54 -24.88 -24.80 -3.69
N LEU A 55 -25.11 -25.81 -2.85
CA LEU A 55 -26.45 -26.22 -2.47
C LEU A 55 -27.18 -25.04 -1.82
N ASN A 56 -28.39 -24.78 -2.30
CA ASN A 56 -29.20 -23.70 -1.76
C ASN A 56 -29.72 -24.08 -0.37
N ASN A 57 -29.29 -23.36 0.65
CA ASN A 57 -29.74 -23.55 2.02
C ASN A 57 -29.93 -22.19 2.71
N ASN A 58 -30.52 -22.20 3.91
CA ASN A 58 -30.75 -20.98 4.70
C ASN A 58 -29.46 -20.37 5.29
N PHE A 59 -28.33 -21.04 5.12
CA PHE A 59 -27.03 -20.66 5.68
C PHE A 59 -26.15 -19.93 4.66
N HIS A 60 -26.32 -20.20 3.37
CA HIS A 60 -25.51 -19.68 2.26
C HIS A 60 -26.39 -18.96 1.21
N PRO A 61 -27.08 -17.86 1.58
CA PRO A 61 -27.93 -17.14 0.63
C PRO A 61 -27.12 -16.62 -0.57
N HIS A 62 -27.79 -16.48 -1.71
CA HIS A 62 -27.17 -15.97 -2.94
C HIS A 62 -26.92 -14.45 -2.85
N VAL A 63 -25.73 -14.08 -2.41
CA VAL A 63 -25.30 -12.70 -2.15
C VAL A 63 -24.03 -12.33 -2.92
N LEU A 64 -23.66 -11.05 -2.91
CA LEU A 64 -22.39 -10.59 -3.49
C LEU A 64 -21.21 -11.25 -2.79
N ALA A 65 -20.10 -11.46 -3.51
CA ALA A 65 -18.93 -12.14 -2.95
C ALA A 65 -18.44 -11.49 -1.65
N GLN A 66 -18.27 -10.15 -1.66
CA GLN A 66 -17.86 -9.38 -0.48
C GLN A 66 -18.81 -9.55 0.73
N ASP A 67 -20.10 -9.78 0.50
CA ASP A 67 -21.10 -9.87 1.57
C ASP A 67 -21.18 -11.25 2.20
N ARG A 68 -20.58 -12.28 1.60
CA ARG A 68 -20.64 -13.67 2.10
C ARG A 68 -20.07 -13.80 3.50
N LEU A 69 -18.97 -13.10 3.81
CA LEU A 69 -18.37 -13.12 5.16
C LEU A 69 -19.36 -12.65 6.24
N ARG A 70 -20.31 -11.77 5.89
CA ARG A 70 -21.30 -11.22 6.82
C ARG A 70 -22.62 -11.99 6.80
N LEU A 71 -23.06 -12.43 5.61
CA LEU A 71 -24.40 -12.97 5.39
C LEU A 71 -24.45 -14.50 5.35
N TRP A 72 -23.32 -15.17 5.17
CA TRP A 72 -23.25 -16.62 5.34
C TRP A 72 -23.12 -16.96 6.83
N SER A 73 -23.76 -18.05 7.23
CA SER A 73 -23.82 -18.51 8.62
C SER A 73 -23.67 -20.03 8.68
N SER A 74 -23.61 -20.59 9.87
CA SER A 74 -23.74 -22.02 10.15
C SER A 74 -24.51 -22.20 11.46
N PRO A 75 -24.94 -23.43 11.80
CA PRO A 75 -25.49 -23.73 13.12
C PRO A 75 -24.58 -23.22 14.24
N PHE A 76 -23.27 -23.53 14.15
CA PHE A 76 -22.28 -23.05 15.12
C PHE A 76 -22.20 -21.52 15.19
N SER A 77 -22.14 -20.83 14.04
CA SER A 77 -22.04 -19.36 14.05
C SER A 77 -23.29 -18.70 14.62
N ARG A 78 -24.48 -19.30 14.43
CA ARG A 78 -25.73 -18.80 15.01
C ARG A 78 -25.79 -19.04 16.51
N ASP A 79 -25.35 -20.20 16.99
CA ASP A 79 -25.27 -20.51 18.42
C ASP A 79 -24.27 -19.57 19.11
N HIS A 80 -23.12 -19.33 18.47
CA HIS A 80 -22.11 -18.39 18.95
C HIS A 80 -22.59 -16.93 18.96
N ASP A 81 -23.29 -16.48 17.90
CA ASP A 81 -23.89 -15.13 17.87
C ASP A 81 -24.98 -14.99 18.94
N ALA A 82 -25.79 -16.03 19.16
CA ALA A 82 -26.80 -16.05 20.22
C ALA A 82 -26.16 -15.98 21.62
N GLU A 83 -25.05 -16.68 21.83
CA GLU A 83 -24.26 -16.61 23.07
C GLU A 83 -23.64 -15.22 23.25
N PHE A 84 -23.00 -14.68 22.21
CA PHE A 84 -22.39 -13.36 22.23
C PHE A 84 -23.40 -12.25 22.60
N ARG A 85 -24.62 -12.34 22.05
CA ARG A 85 -25.74 -11.42 22.36
C ARG A 85 -26.31 -11.59 23.77
N LYS A 86 -26.09 -12.70 24.46
CA LYS A 86 -26.46 -12.83 25.89
C LYS A 86 -25.54 -12.02 26.80
N HIS A 87 -24.29 -11.82 26.39
CA HIS A 87 -23.27 -11.16 27.21
C HIS A 87 -23.12 -9.67 26.94
N LEU A 88 -23.61 -9.17 25.81
CA LEU A 88 -23.43 -7.79 25.38
C LEU A 88 -24.74 -7.17 24.88
N PRO A 89 -24.97 -5.87 25.14
CA PRO A 89 -26.07 -5.14 24.52
C PRO A 89 -26.00 -5.17 22.99
N GLN A 90 -27.16 -5.16 22.35
CA GLN A 90 -27.31 -5.24 20.89
C GLN A 90 -26.44 -4.22 20.13
N ASP A 91 -26.42 -2.96 20.58
CA ASP A 91 -25.60 -1.90 19.98
C ASP A 91 -24.09 -2.19 20.06
N ALA A 92 -23.61 -2.81 21.15
CA ALA A 92 -22.21 -3.19 21.29
C ALA A 92 -21.83 -4.36 20.37
N VAL A 93 -22.74 -5.32 20.19
CA VAL A 93 -22.57 -6.44 19.24
C VAL A 93 -22.48 -5.92 17.81
N ASP A 94 -23.40 -5.02 17.42
CA ASP A 94 -23.42 -4.45 16.07
C ASP A 94 -22.17 -3.62 15.76
N LYS A 95 -21.71 -2.82 16.73
CA LYS A 95 -20.43 -2.09 16.63
C LYS A 95 -19.24 -3.03 16.52
N THR A 96 -19.23 -4.13 17.27
CA THR A 96 -18.18 -5.15 17.19
C THR A 96 -18.13 -5.78 15.80
N TYR A 97 -19.26 -6.25 15.26
CA TYR A 97 -19.30 -6.81 13.91
C TYR A 97 -18.93 -5.78 12.85
N ALA A 98 -19.39 -4.53 12.97
CA ALA A 98 -18.99 -3.46 12.06
C ALA A 98 -17.46 -3.21 12.08
N ALA A 99 -16.83 -3.27 13.27
CA ALA A 99 -15.39 -3.15 13.41
C ALA A 99 -14.64 -4.36 12.82
N LEU A 100 -15.10 -5.58 13.09
CA LEU A 100 -14.50 -6.83 12.58
C LEU A 100 -14.56 -6.90 11.05
N PHE A 101 -15.73 -6.66 10.45
CA PHE A 101 -15.87 -6.67 8.99
C PHE A 101 -15.17 -5.46 8.36
N GLY A 102 -15.20 -4.30 9.02
CA GLY A 102 -14.53 -3.08 8.57
C GLY A 102 -13.00 -3.15 8.60
N ALA A 103 -12.42 -4.12 9.29
CA ALA A 103 -10.97 -4.35 9.30
C ALA A 103 -10.43 -4.85 7.96
N LEU A 104 -11.27 -5.45 7.12
CA LEU A 104 -10.90 -5.98 5.81
C LEU A 104 -11.38 -5.05 4.69
N ALA A 105 -10.51 -4.76 3.73
CA ALA A 105 -10.90 -4.06 2.51
C ALA A 105 -11.87 -4.92 1.66
N PRO A 106 -12.79 -4.32 0.87
CA PRO A 106 -13.76 -5.07 0.06
C PRO A 106 -13.12 -6.13 -0.84
N ASP A 107 -12.02 -5.81 -1.53
CA ASP A 107 -11.28 -6.76 -2.36
C ASP A 107 -10.71 -7.93 -1.53
N THR A 108 -10.30 -7.69 -0.29
CA THR A 108 -9.83 -8.74 0.62
C THR A 108 -10.98 -9.64 1.06
N GLN A 109 -12.15 -9.06 1.35
CA GLN A 109 -13.36 -9.82 1.66
C GLN A 109 -13.77 -10.72 0.49
N GLU A 110 -13.76 -10.22 -0.75
CA GLU A 110 -14.04 -11.05 -1.95
C GLU A 110 -13.05 -12.21 -2.08
N ASN A 111 -11.76 -11.98 -1.82
CA ASN A 111 -10.75 -13.04 -1.93
C ASN A 111 -10.92 -14.12 -0.85
N TYR A 112 -11.20 -13.74 0.41
CA TYR A 112 -11.40 -14.69 1.50
C TYR A 112 -12.69 -15.50 1.30
N THR A 113 -13.77 -14.85 0.85
CA THR A 113 -15.05 -15.50 0.58
C THR A 113 -15.01 -16.42 -0.63
N ALA A 114 -14.08 -16.24 -1.57
CA ALA A 114 -13.83 -17.20 -2.64
C ALA A 114 -13.27 -18.52 -2.09
N GLY A 115 -12.44 -18.47 -1.04
CA GLY A 115 -11.97 -19.65 -0.32
C GLY A 115 -13.11 -20.38 0.40
N LEU A 116 -13.95 -19.64 1.13
CA LEU A 116 -15.14 -20.18 1.79
C LEU A 116 -16.10 -20.87 0.80
N LEU A 117 -16.36 -20.24 -0.34
CA LEU A 117 -17.21 -20.85 -1.38
C LEU A 117 -16.66 -22.22 -1.81
N ARG A 118 -15.36 -22.33 -2.07
CA ARG A 118 -14.74 -23.60 -2.48
C ARG A 118 -14.83 -24.66 -1.39
N PHE A 119 -14.67 -24.25 -0.13
CA PHE A 119 -14.83 -25.16 1.00
C PHE A 119 -16.24 -25.73 1.08
N HIS A 120 -17.27 -24.91 0.98
CA HIS A 120 -18.65 -25.41 0.98
C HIS A 120 -18.99 -26.24 -0.25
N GLN A 121 -18.48 -25.89 -1.44
CA GLN A 121 -18.61 -26.75 -2.65
C GLN A 121 -18.01 -28.13 -2.44
N PHE A 122 -16.88 -28.21 -1.75
CA PHE A 122 -16.29 -29.49 -1.36
C PHE A 122 -17.18 -30.23 -0.36
N CYS A 123 -17.69 -29.55 0.68
CA CYS A 123 -18.60 -30.16 1.65
C CYS A 123 -19.86 -30.70 0.98
N ASP A 124 -20.46 -29.96 0.05
CA ASP A 124 -21.63 -30.37 -0.73
C ASP A 124 -21.32 -31.61 -1.58
N LYS A 125 -20.16 -31.63 -2.24
CA LYS A 125 -19.72 -32.77 -3.08
C LYS A 125 -19.59 -34.07 -2.29
N PHE A 126 -19.19 -33.98 -1.02
CA PHE A 126 -19.01 -35.13 -0.13
C PHE A 126 -20.18 -35.30 0.86
N GLU A 127 -21.28 -34.57 0.66
CA GLU A 127 -22.49 -34.64 1.48
C GLU A 127 -22.23 -34.43 2.99
N ILE A 128 -21.26 -33.57 3.32
CA ILE A 128 -20.91 -33.25 4.70
C ILE A 128 -22.03 -32.43 5.33
N SER A 129 -22.64 -32.96 6.40
CA SER A 129 -23.72 -32.28 7.10
C SER A 129 -23.30 -30.88 7.58
N GLU A 130 -24.22 -29.91 7.50
CA GLU A 130 -23.96 -28.50 7.85
C GLU A 130 -23.33 -28.31 9.25
N ARG A 131 -23.75 -29.12 10.24
CA ARG A 131 -23.20 -29.09 11.61
C ARG A 131 -21.75 -29.56 11.71
N ALA A 132 -21.30 -30.39 10.77
CA ALA A 132 -19.93 -30.90 10.72
C ALA A 132 -18.99 -30.01 9.89
N GLN A 133 -19.52 -29.00 9.18
CA GLN A 133 -18.72 -28.10 8.35
C GLN A 133 -18.02 -27.02 9.19
N MET A 134 -18.63 -26.57 10.30
CA MET A 134 -18.08 -25.54 11.18
C MET A 134 -18.36 -25.85 12.67
N PRO A 135 -17.34 -25.80 13.55
CA PRO A 135 -15.93 -25.62 13.23
C PRO A 135 -15.38 -26.82 12.44
N ALA A 136 -14.61 -26.54 11.38
CA ALA A 136 -14.08 -27.58 10.51
C ALA A 136 -13.02 -28.40 11.26
N SER A 137 -13.19 -29.73 11.30
CA SER A 137 -12.22 -30.62 11.93
C SER A 137 -10.90 -30.67 11.14
N HIS A 138 -9.81 -31.06 11.80
CA HIS A 138 -8.51 -31.19 11.15
C HIS A 138 -8.52 -32.17 9.96
N PHE A 139 -9.26 -33.30 10.08
CA PHE A 139 -9.36 -34.28 8.99
C PHE A 139 -10.18 -33.75 7.81
N LEU A 140 -11.22 -32.95 8.07
CA LEU A 140 -12.02 -32.31 7.02
C LEU A 140 -11.20 -31.27 6.26
N LEU A 141 -10.44 -30.44 6.98
CA LEU A 141 -9.52 -29.46 6.40
C LEU A 141 -8.39 -30.14 5.62
N ALA A 142 -7.80 -31.22 6.15
CA ALA A 142 -6.78 -32.00 5.45
C ALA A 142 -7.31 -32.66 4.18
N ALA A 143 -8.51 -33.24 4.23
CA ALA A 143 -9.19 -33.84 3.07
C ALA A 143 -9.52 -32.78 2.00
N PHE A 144 -10.00 -31.61 2.43
CA PHE A 144 -10.21 -30.47 1.55
C PHE A 144 -8.91 -30.07 0.84
N ILE A 145 -7.81 -29.89 1.57
CA ILE A 145 -6.51 -29.56 0.96
C ILE A 145 -6.08 -30.66 -0.02
N ALA A 146 -6.17 -31.93 0.39
CA ALA A 146 -5.79 -33.08 -0.41
C ALA A 146 -6.54 -33.16 -1.76
N GLN A 147 -7.85 -32.87 -1.76
CA GLN A 147 -8.69 -32.86 -2.96
C GLN A 147 -8.20 -31.89 -4.04
N TYR A 148 -7.49 -30.84 -3.65
CA TYR A 148 -7.00 -29.81 -4.56
C TYR A 148 -5.47 -29.74 -4.67
N VAL A 149 -4.76 -30.74 -4.13
CA VAL A 149 -3.32 -30.91 -4.39
C VAL A 149 -3.10 -31.02 -5.91
N GLY A 150 -2.10 -30.31 -6.42
CA GLY A 150 -1.81 -30.31 -7.85
C GLY A 150 -2.85 -29.56 -8.70
N THR A 151 -3.68 -28.70 -8.10
CA THR A 151 -4.55 -27.79 -8.86
C THR A 151 -4.15 -26.33 -8.66
N PRO A 152 -4.27 -25.47 -9.69
CA PRO A 152 -3.89 -24.07 -9.57
C PRO A 152 -4.89 -23.30 -8.69
N GLY A 153 -4.36 -22.54 -7.72
CA GLY A 153 -5.12 -21.52 -6.99
C GLY A 153 -5.71 -21.97 -5.65
N THR A 154 -5.30 -23.10 -5.10
CA THR A 154 -5.69 -23.58 -3.76
C THR A 154 -4.67 -23.20 -2.68
N THR A 155 -4.39 -21.91 -2.58
CA THR A 155 -3.77 -21.39 -1.37
C THR A 155 -4.91 -21.03 -0.41
N LEU A 156 -5.19 -21.91 0.56
CA LEU A 156 -5.94 -21.52 1.75
C LEU A 156 -5.06 -20.54 2.55
N THR A 157 -5.01 -19.29 2.13
CA THR A 157 -4.64 -18.18 3.03
C THR A 157 -5.87 -17.87 3.86
N ALA A 158 -6.18 -18.77 4.79
CA ALA A 158 -7.27 -18.61 5.72
C ALA A 158 -6.70 -18.38 7.12
N PRO A 159 -7.39 -17.61 7.99
CA PRO A 159 -7.02 -17.45 9.40
C PRO A 159 -6.88 -18.82 10.09
N PRO A 160 -6.20 -18.89 11.25
CA PRO A 160 -6.08 -20.14 11.99
C PRO A 160 -7.48 -20.69 12.23
N TRP A 161 -7.75 -21.86 11.66
CA TRP A 161 -8.98 -22.60 11.91
C TRP A 161 -8.81 -23.33 13.24
N GLU A 162 -9.90 -23.54 13.97
CA GLU A 162 -9.91 -24.36 15.19
C GLU A 162 -9.31 -25.77 14.98
N GLY A 163 -9.26 -26.26 13.72
CA GLY A 163 -8.66 -27.53 13.32
C GLY A 163 -7.20 -27.47 12.88
N GLU A 164 -6.41 -26.45 13.24
CA GLU A 164 -4.96 -26.45 12.96
C GLU A 164 -4.26 -27.60 13.68
N ASP A 165 -3.83 -28.58 12.89
CA ASP A 165 -3.21 -29.82 13.34
C ASP A 165 -2.07 -30.22 12.38
N ARG A 166 -1.21 -31.16 12.83
CA ARG A 166 -0.15 -31.77 12.02
C ARG A 166 -0.66 -32.32 10.69
N TRP A 167 -1.88 -32.87 10.62
CA TRP A 167 -2.48 -33.37 9.37
C TRP A 167 -2.66 -32.25 8.34
N VAL A 168 -3.18 -31.11 8.78
CA VAL A 168 -3.42 -29.94 7.93
C VAL A 168 -2.08 -29.35 7.47
N GLU A 169 -1.08 -29.30 8.36
CA GLU A 169 0.26 -28.86 8.02
C GLU A 169 0.91 -29.74 6.94
N LEU A 170 0.88 -31.07 7.12
CA LEU A 170 1.43 -32.02 6.15
C LEU A 170 0.69 -31.95 4.81
N ALA A 171 -0.64 -31.84 4.83
CA ALA A 171 -1.42 -31.64 3.60
C ALA A 171 -1.01 -30.36 2.87
N ARG A 172 -0.81 -29.24 3.59
CA ARG A 172 -0.31 -27.98 3.00
C ARG A 172 1.10 -28.14 2.43
N ARG A 173 2.00 -28.87 3.10
CA ARG A 173 3.36 -29.14 2.59
C ARG A 173 3.30 -29.90 1.26
N THR A 174 2.47 -30.93 1.17
CA THR A 174 2.24 -31.67 -0.09
C THR A 174 1.64 -30.78 -1.17
N ALA A 175 0.59 -30.01 -0.84
CA ALA A 175 -0.02 -29.08 -1.78
C ALA A 175 0.98 -28.03 -2.30
N ASN A 176 1.89 -27.53 -1.45
CA ASN A 176 2.94 -26.61 -1.85
C ASN A 176 3.99 -27.28 -2.76
N LYS A 177 4.35 -28.54 -2.48
CA LYS A 177 5.31 -29.32 -3.28
C LYS A 177 4.76 -29.59 -4.68
N GLU A 178 3.55 -30.16 -4.78
CA GLU A 178 2.88 -30.42 -6.06
C GLU A 178 2.46 -29.12 -6.77
N GLY A 179 2.18 -28.08 -5.98
CA GLY A 179 1.89 -26.73 -6.44
C GLY A 179 3.06 -26.03 -7.13
N THR A 180 4.29 -26.54 -7.02
CA THR A 180 5.47 -25.96 -7.67
C THR A 180 5.34 -25.90 -9.19
N ALA A 181 4.67 -26.88 -9.81
CA ALA A 181 4.38 -26.87 -11.24
C ALA A 181 3.48 -25.69 -11.67
N PHE A 182 2.66 -25.17 -10.75
CA PHE A 182 1.79 -24.01 -10.98
C PHE A 182 2.41 -22.70 -10.48
N ARG A 183 3.64 -22.74 -9.97
CA ARG A 183 4.33 -21.55 -9.49
C ARG A 183 4.60 -20.65 -10.69
N ARG A 184 3.99 -19.47 -10.66
CA ARG A 184 4.27 -18.44 -11.65
C ARG A 184 5.74 -18.06 -11.59
N GLU A 185 6.34 -17.87 -12.75
CA GLU A 185 7.69 -17.33 -12.87
C GLU A 185 7.84 -16.05 -12.07
N GLN A 186 9.04 -15.85 -11.53
CA GLN A 186 9.35 -14.62 -10.84
C GLN A 186 9.26 -13.45 -11.82
N ARG A 187 8.41 -12.49 -11.50
CA ARG A 187 8.23 -11.30 -12.34
C ARG A 187 9.55 -10.54 -12.44
N GLY A 188 9.93 -10.18 -13.66
CA GLY A 188 11.11 -9.36 -13.94
C GLY A 188 10.99 -7.95 -13.35
N PRO A 189 12.11 -7.34 -12.96
CA PRO A 189 12.15 -5.94 -12.54
C PRO A 189 11.99 -5.00 -13.73
N VAL A 190 11.43 -3.80 -13.50
CA VAL A 190 11.76 -2.64 -14.33
C VAL A 190 13.25 -2.36 -14.07
N THR A 191 14.06 -2.18 -15.11
CA THR A 191 15.49 -1.89 -14.96
C THR A 191 15.77 -0.41 -15.27
N ILE A 192 17.01 0.03 -15.04
CA ILE A 192 17.44 1.38 -15.42
C ILE A 192 17.29 1.60 -16.93
N GLU A 193 17.55 0.59 -17.77
CA GLU A 193 17.36 0.68 -19.23
C GLU A 193 15.90 0.96 -19.59
N HIS A 194 14.95 0.36 -18.87
CA HIS A 194 13.52 0.66 -19.05
C HIS A 194 13.20 2.11 -18.67
N MET A 195 13.80 2.63 -17.62
CA MET A 195 13.60 4.01 -17.18
C MET A 195 14.22 5.02 -18.16
N ILE A 196 15.41 4.73 -18.69
CA ILE A 196 16.08 5.55 -19.72
C ILE A 196 15.27 5.57 -21.02
N ALA A 197 14.85 4.39 -21.51
CA ALA A 197 14.03 4.29 -22.72
C ALA A 197 12.69 5.03 -22.55
N LEU A 198 12.11 4.96 -21.35
CA LEU A 198 10.89 5.69 -21.01
C LEU A 198 11.13 7.21 -21.04
N HIS A 199 12.18 7.70 -20.39
CA HIS A 199 12.53 9.13 -20.38
C HIS A 199 12.75 9.66 -21.79
N ALA A 200 13.59 8.99 -22.59
CA ALA A 200 13.95 9.40 -23.94
C ALA A 200 12.75 9.47 -24.90
N SER A 201 11.70 8.66 -24.65
CA SER A 201 10.51 8.59 -25.52
C SER A 201 9.36 9.51 -25.08
N LEU A 202 9.47 10.16 -23.90
CA LEU A 202 8.43 11.02 -23.36
C LEU A 202 8.75 12.48 -23.58
N ASP A 203 7.86 13.18 -24.28
CA ASP A 203 7.86 14.63 -24.35
C ASP A 203 7.29 15.20 -23.04
N LEU A 204 8.18 15.65 -22.14
CA LEU A 204 7.87 16.13 -20.80
C LEU A 204 7.19 17.51 -20.76
N SER A 205 7.06 18.20 -21.89
CA SER A 205 6.24 19.40 -22.01
C SER A 205 4.74 19.09 -22.02
N LYS A 206 4.37 17.86 -22.38
CA LYS A 206 2.96 17.43 -22.48
C LYS A 206 2.42 17.01 -21.10
N PRO A 207 1.24 17.53 -20.69
CA PRO A 207 0.57 17.20 -19.43
C PRO A 207 0.56 15.72 -19.04
N PHE A 208 0.11 14.86 -19.96
CA PHE A 208 0.00 13.42 -19.74
C PHE A 208 1.38 12.76 -19.55
N ASN A 209 2.34 13.06 -20.42
CA ASN A 209 3.67 12.46 -20.38
C ASN A 209 4.45 12.89 -19.13
N ALA A 210 4.35 14.16 -18.73
CA ALA A 210 4.95 14.65 -17.49
C ALA A 210 4.42 13.87 -16.26
N ALA A 211 3.11 13.60 -16.23
CA ALA A 211 2.48 12.81 -15.18
C ALA A 211 2.95 11.35 -15.20
N ILE A 212 3.07 10.73 -16.39
CA ILE A 212 3.63 9.38 -16.54
C ILE A 212 5.05 9.32 -15.99
N TRP A 213 5.90 10.29 -16.33
CA TRP A 213 7.30 10.30 -15.90
C TRP A 213 7.45 10.49 -14.40
N ALA A 214 6.74 11.45 -13.82
CA ALA A 214 6.72 11.67 -12.38
C ALA A 214 6.20 10.44 -11.62
N LEU A 215 5.17 9.77 -12.14
CA LEU A 215 4.63 8.54 -11.55
C LEU A 215 5.62 7.37 -11.65
N ALA A 216 6.29 7.19 -12.80
CA ALA A 216 7.24 6.13 -13.03
C ALA A 216 8.44 6.24 -12.08
N THR A 217 9.03 7.44 -11.98
CA THR A 217 10.17 7.71 -11.09
C THR A 217 9.77 7.60 -9.62
N ALA A 218 8.57 8.06 -9.23
CA ALA A 218 8.08 7.89 -7.87
C ALA A 218 7.79 6.43 -7.49
N ALA A 219 7.23 5.64 -8.41
CA ALA A 219 6.98 4.22 -8.20
C ALA A 219 8.30 3.43 -8.09
N PHE A 220 9.26 3.76 -8.94
CA PHE A 220 10.58 3.14 -8.99
C PHE A 220 11.40 3.51 -7.76
N TRP A 221 11.81 4.77 -7.61
CA TRP A 221 12.71 5.19 -6.54
C TRP A 221 12.05 5.20 -5.17
N GLY A 222 10.74 5.44 -5.08
CA GLY A 222 9.99 5.31 -3.84
C GLY A 222 9.62 3.88 -3.46
N CYS A 223 9.95 2.88 -4.30
CA CYS A 223 9.60 1.47 -4.11
C CYS A 223 8.10 1.25 -3.84
N ARG A 224 7.22 1.99 -4.54
CA ARG A 224 5.77 1.98 -4.28
C ARG A 224 4.99 1.10 -5.25
N ARG A 225 3.88 0.56 -4.77
CA ARG A 225 2.96 -0.16 -5.66
C ARG A 225 2.22 0.88 -6.51
N LEU A 226 2.01 0.59 -7.79
CA LEU A 226 1.25 1.49 -8.65
C LEU A 226 -0.17 1.76 -8.12
N GLY A 227 -0.80 0.79 -7.45
CA GLY A 227 -2.12 0.99 -6.83
C GLY A 227 -2.13 1.98 -5.66
N GLU A 228 -0.97 2.33 -5.10
CA GLU A 228 -0.85 3.36 -4.05
C GLU A 228 -0.75 4.77 -4.67
N LEU A 229 -0.35 4.87 -5.94
CA LEU A 229 -0.07 6.13 -6.65
C LEU A 229 -1.05 6.45 -7.78
N THR A 230 -1.89 5.49 -8.19
CA THR A 230 -2.88 5.63 -9.27
C THR A 230 -4.29 5.37 -8.75
N VAL A 231 -5.29 5.81 -9.52
CA VAL A 231 -6.69 5.54 -9.22
C VAL A 231 -7.15 4.30 -10.01
N PRO A 232 -8.01 3.42 -9.44
CA PRO A 232 -8.50 2.23 -10.15
C PRO A 232 -9.28 2.54 -11.43
N SER A 233 -10.11 3.58 -11.41
CA SER A 233 -10.90 4.06 -12.54
C SER A 233 -11.20 5.56 -12.37
N LEU A 234 -11.69 6.23 -13.40
CA LEU A 234 -11.92 7.68 -13.38
C LEU A 234 -12.86 8.10 -12.24
N ASP A 235 -13.89 7.30 -11.95
CA ASP A 235 -14.91 7.62 -10.93
C ASP A 235 -14.61 7.07 -9.52
N LYS A 236 -13.43 6.45 -9.32
CA LYS A 236 -13.05 5.82 -8.05
C LYS A 236 -12.00 6.60 -7.27
N PHE A 237 -11.88 7.89 -7.55
CA PHE A 237 -11.04 8.77 -6.74
C PHE A 237 -11.71 9.02 -5.39
N ASP A 238 -10.92 8.89 -4.33
CA ASP A 238 -11.34 9.15 -2.96
C ASP A 238 -10.14 9.79 -2.21
N PRO A 239 -10.24 11.06 -1.79
CA PRO A 239 -9.19 11.77 -1.05
C PRO A 239 -8.76 11.08 0.26
N LYS A 240 -9.60 10.21 0.84
CA LYS A 240 -9.26 9.41 2.03
C LYS A 240 -8.21 8.34 1.73
N TYR A 241 -8.29 7.73 0.54
CA TYR A 241 -7.43 6.59 0.16
C TYR A 241 -6.33 6.97 -0.83
N HIS A 242 -6.50 8.08 -1.56
CA HIS A 242 -5.58 8.52 -2.60
C HIS A 242 -4.87 9.82 -2.22
N VAL A 243 -3.61 9.93 -2.65
CA VAL A 243 -2.76 11.09 -2.39
C VAL A 243 -3.20 12.26 -3.27
N THR A 244 -3.42 13.42 -2.65
CA THR A 244 -3.82 14.66 -3.34
C THR A 244 -2.62 15.58 -3.59
N ARG A 245 -2.78 16.52 -4.54
CA ARG A 245 -1.75 17.52 -4.89
C ARG A 245 -1.50 18.53 -3.77
N GLY A 246 -2.53 18.84 -2.98
CA GLY A 246 -2.47 19.78 -1.86
C GLY A 246 -1.76 19.23 -0.62
N MET A 247 -1.33 17.97 -0.64
CA MET A 247 -0.65 17.36 0.50
C MET A 247 0.66 18.09 0.83
N ARG A 248 0.89 18.30 2.14
CA ARG A 248 2.05 19.03 2.64
C ARG A 248 3.34 18.32 2.26
N ARG A 249 4.17 19.02 1.51
CA ARG A 249 5.51 18.62 1.11
C ARG A 249 6.51 19.09 2.16
N ARG A 250 7.34 18.16 2.66
CA ARG A 250 8.48 18.52 3.53
C ARG A 250 9.77 18.14 2.82
N ARG A 251 10.61 19.13 2.54
CA ARG A 251 12.01 18.91 2.14
C ARG A 251 12.84 18.70 3.39
N ILE A 252 13.55 17.58 3.45
CA ILE A 252 14.53 17.31 4.51
C ILE A 252 15.90 17.40 3.85
N SER A 253 16.68 18.41 4.23
CA SER A 253 18.11 18.49 3.88
C SER A 253 18.91 17.75 4.95
N PRO A 254 19.85 16.86 4.59
CA PRO A 254 20.74 16.26 5.57
C PRO A 254 21.60 17.36 6.22
N GLN A 255 21.55 17.47 7.56
CA GLN A 255 22.47 18.35 8.29
C GLN A 255 23.89 17.81 8.11
N THR A 256 24.73 18.60 7.47
CA THR A 256 26.12 18.26 7.15
C THR A 256 27.00 18.34 8.39
N ALA A 257 27.55 17.20 8.81
CA ALA A 257 28.80 17.17 9.57
C ALA A 257 29.84 16.38 8.74
N ARG A 258 30.66 17.12 7.99
CA ARG A 258 31.89 16.74 7.25
C ARG A 258 31.76 16.04 5.88
N PRO A 259 32.80 16.18 5.01
CA PRO A 259 32.61 16.25 3.56
C PRO A 259 32.80 14.89 2.90
N ARG A 260 31.67 14.29 2.52
CA ARG A 260 31.58 13.45 1.32
C ARG A 260 30.15 13.61 0.77
N PRO A 261 29.95 14.25 -0.41
CA PRO A 261 28.62 14.45 -0.96
C PRO A 261 28.08 13.07 -1.38
N LEU A 262 26.84 12.70 -1.10
CA LEU A 262 25.65 13.31 -1.67
C LEU A 262 24.50 13.34 -0.64
N PRO A 263 24.31 14.45 0.09
CA PRO A 263 23.12 14.67 0.89
C PRO A 263 22.00 15.18 -0.01
N PHE A 264 21.34 14.29 -0.74
CA PHE A 264 20.20 14.67 -1.56
C PHE A 264 19.00 15.05 -0.68
N PRO A 265 18.37 16.22 -0.88
CA PRO A 265 17.10 16.54 -0.25
C PRO A 265 16.07 15.42 -0.51
N SER A 266 15.28 15.08 0.50
CA SER A 266 14.15 14.16 0.31
C SER A 266 12.82 14.87 0.46
N LEU A 267 11.90 14.60 -0.47
CA LEU A 267 10.52 15.06 -0.42
C LEU A 267 9.65 14.00 0.25
N GLY A 268 9.19 14.28 1.47
CA GLY A 268 8.20 13.46 2.18
C GLY A 268 6.77 13.94 1.90
N LEU A 269 5.87 13.03 1.56
CA LEU A 269 4.44 13.29 1.33
C LEU A 269 3.59 12.45 2.29
N ASN A 270 3.03 13.05 3.34
CA ASN A 270 2.40 12.33 4.47
C ASN A 270 0.86 12.27 4.40
N ARG A 271 0.28 11.07 4.45
CA ARG A 271 -1.16 10.85 4.62
C ARG A 271 -1.66 11.20 6.03
N HIS A 272 -2.66 12.06 6.14
CA HIS A 272 -3.40 12.28 7.39
C HIS A 272 -4.44 11.15 7.57
N ALA A 273 -4.07 10.12 8.33
CA ALA A 273 -4.96 9.24 9.13
C ALA A 273 -4.19 8.07 9.74
N THR A 274 -3.07 7.67 9.10
CA THR A 274 -2.13 6.69 9.65
C THR A 274 -0.73 7.12 9.21
N ALA A 275 0.26 7.05 10.10
CA ALA A 275 1.67 7.37 9.82
C ALA A 275 2.32 6.49 8.71
N ALA A 276 1.55 5.65 8.02
CA ALA A 276 1.98 4.52 7.21
C ALA A 276 2.10 4.79 5.69
N ALA A 277 1.83 6.00 5.21
CA ALA A 277 1.91 6.29 3.77
C ALA A 277 2.63 7.61 3.47
N SER A 278 3.89 7.71 3.93
CA SER A 278 4.81 8.76 3.52
C SER A 278 5.51 8.37 2.21
N LEU A 279 5.30 9.08 1.09
CA LEU A 279 6.13 8.93 -0.11
C LEU A 279 7.41 9.74 0.09
N THR A 280 8.57 9.09 0.05
CA THR A 280 9.87 9.77 0.14
C THR A 280 10.56 9.68 -1.22
N LEU A 281 10.84 10.84 -1.83
CA LEU A 281 11.59 10.93 -3.08
C LEU A 281 12.92 11.62 -2.81
N THR A 282 14.02 10.93 -3.08
CA THR A 282 15.36 11.48 -2.91
C THR A 282 15.78 12.19 -4.18
N ASP A 283 16.27 13.42 -4.05
CA ASP A 283 16.88 14.14 -5.15
C ASP A 283 18.03 13.34 -5.78
N ARG A 284 18.30 13.60 -7.05
CA ARG A 284 19.39 12.99 -7.80
C ARG A 284 19.90 13.99 -8.81
N ASP A 285 21.20 13.94 -9.08
CA ASP A 285 21.80 14.76 -10.12
C ASP A 285 21.88 14.03 -11.46
N ASP A 286 20.73 13.48 -11.89
CA ASP A 286 20.57 12.80 -13.18
C ASP A 286 19.17 13.03 -13.76
N ASP A 287 18.97 12.61 -15.01
CA ASP A 287 17.69 12.68 -15.72
C ASP A 287 16.61 11.77 -15.09
N LEU A 288 17.04 10.79 -14.29
CA LEU A 288 16.18 9.86 -13.57
C LEU A 288 15.70 10.40 -12.22
N CYS A 289 16.00 11.66 -11.92
CA CYS A 289 15.67 12.28 -10.65
C CYS A 289 14.15 12.35 -10.41
N PRO A 290 13.63 11.66 -9.37
CA PRO A 290 12.21 11.66 -9.07
C PRO A 290 11.72 13.03 -8.58
N GLU A 291 12.60 13.83 -7.96
CA GLU A 291 12.24 15.15 -7.48
C GLU A 291 12.07 16.14 -8.64
N LYS A 292 13.04 16.20 -9.57
CA LYS A 292 12.96 17.01 -10.80
C LYS A 292 11.74 16.60 -11.63
N ALA A 293 11.49 15.30 -11.78
CA ALA A 293 10.33 14.77 -12.50
C ALA A 293 8.99 15.23 -11.88
N LEU A 294 8.86 15.13 -10.56
CA LEU A 294 7.65 15.57 -9.86
C LEU A 294 7.44 17.09 -9.94
N GLN A 295 8.51 17.88 -9.81
CA GLN A 295 8.43 19.33 -9.97
C GLN A 295 7.95 19.71 -11.38
N ASN A 296 8.55 19.11 -12.42
CA ASN A 296 8.13 19.35 -13.81
C ASN A 296 6.64 19.04 -14.00
N HIS A 297 6.18 17.88 -13.51
CA HIS A 297 4.76 17.51 -13.55
C HIS A 297 3.85 18.56 -12.92
N LEU A 298 4.20 19.07 -11.74
CA LEU A 298 3.40 20.08 -11.05
C LEU A 298 3.36 21.42 -11.79
N VAL A 299 4.47 21.79 -12.45
CA VAL A 299 4.55 23.02 -13.27
C VAL A 299 3.72 22.90 -14.55
N VAL A 300 3.89 21.80 -15.29
CA VAL A 300 3.16 21.56 -16.55
C VAL A 300 1.66 21.42 -16.28
N ASN A 301 1.28 20.71 -15.20
CA ASN A 301 -0.11 20.51 -14.81
C ASN A 301 -0.58 21.52 -13.75
N LYS A 302 -0.11 22.77 -13.78
CA LYS A 302 -0.46 23.78 -12.76
C LYS A 302 -1.95 24.09 -12.64
N GLY A 303 -2.71 23.92 -13.72
CA GLY A 303 -4.16 24.18 -13.76
C GLY A 303 -5.02 23.14 -13.05
N VAL A 304 -4.44 22.01 -12.62
CA VAL A 304 -5.17 20.95 -11.92
C VAL A 304 -5.37 21.34 -10.44
N PRO A 305 -6.60 21.23 -9.89
CA PRO A 305 -6.91 21.57 -8.50
C PRO A 305 -6.06 20.85 -7.44
N LEU A 306 -5.99 21.41 -6.23
CA LEU A 306 -5.18 20.86 -5.13
C LEU A 306 -5.80 19.60 -4.49
N ASP A 307 -7.13 19.48 -4.52
CA ASP A 307 -7.88 18.33 -4.04
C ASP A 307 -7.85 17.15 -5.03
N ALA A 308 -7.42 17.37 -6.26
CA ALA A 308 -7.22 16.33 -7.26
C ALA A 308 -6.05 15.39 -6.89
N PRO A 309 -6.03 14.14 -7.39
CA PRO A 309 -4.94 13.21 -7.12
C PRO A 309 -3.58 13.70 -7.63
N LEU A 310 -2.49 13.32 -6.95
CA LEU A 310 -1.14 13.86 -7.16
C LEU A 310 -0.68 13.83 -8.64
N PHE A 311 -0.92 12.71 -9.31
CA PHE A 311 -0.52 12.48 -10.70
C PHE A 311 -1.65 12.79 -11.71
N ALA A 312 -2.67 13.55 -11.32
CA ALA A 312 -3.68 14.05 -12.25
C ALA A 312 -3.06 15.04 -13.24
N PHE A 313 -3.57 15.03 -14.46
CA PHE A 313 -3.06 15.80 -15.58
C PHE A 313 -4.18 16.51 -16.34
N THR A 314 -3.84 17.58 -17.06
CA THR A 314 -4.78 18.28 -17.94
C THR A 314 -5.03 17.45 -19.19
N SER A 315 -6.30 17.11 -19.44
CA SER A 315 -6.77 16.44 -20.64
C SER A 315 -6.79 17.37 -21.85
N ASN A 316 -6.93 16.80 -23.04
CA ASN A 316 -7.01 17.57 -24.29
C ASN A 316 -8.24 18.50 -24.35
N GLU A 317 -9.28 18.21 -23.57
CA GLU A 317 -10.52 18.99 -23.49
C GLU A 317 -10.40 20.17 -22.50
N GLY A 318 -9.23 20.39 -21.91
CA GLY A 318 -8.98 21.45 -20.92
C GLY A 318 -9.40 21.10 -19.49
N ASN A 319 -10.21 20.06 -19.31
CA ASN A 319 -10.52 19.47 -18.00
C ASN A 319 -9.35 18.63 -17.47
N TRP A 320 -9.35 18.26 -16.20
CA TRP A 320 -8.34 17.37 -15.62
C TRP A 320 -8.83 15.94 -15.50
N SER A 321 -7.92 14.98 -15.58
CA SER A 321 -8.22 13.54 -15.41
C SER A 321 -7.24 12.89 -14.42
N PRO A 322 -7.70 11.96 -13.57
CA PRO A 322 -6.82 11.18 -12.72
C PRO A 322 -6.00 10.18 -13.54
N MET A 323 -4.76 9.93 -13.11
CA MET A 323 -3.94 8.89 -13.72
C MET A 323 -4.44 7.50 -13.31
N THR A 324 -4.94 6.74 -14.28
CA THR A 324 -5.33 5.35 -14.08
C THR A 324 -4.16 4.40 -14.33
N LYS A 325 -4.20 3.26 -13.65
CA LYS A 325 -3.20 2.20 -13.80
C LYS A 325 -3.08 1.69 -15.24
N ASP A 326 -4.20 1.59 -15.94
CA ASP A 326 -4.26 1.07 -17.30
C ASP A 326 -3.69 2.05 -18.32
N TRP A 327 -3.99 3.35 -18.19
CA TRP A 327 -3.39 4.38 -19.04
C TRP A 327 -1.87 4.43 -18.87
N PHE A 328 -1.42 4.40 -17.61
CA PHE A 328 0.00 4.37 -17.28
C PHE A 328 0.72 3.17 -17.88
N MET A 329 0.22 1.96 -17.61
CA MET A 329 0.85 0.74 -18.10
C MET A 329 0.79 0.63 -19.62
N ARG A 330 -0.30 1.04 -20.26
CA ARG A 330 -0.42 1.01 -21.72
C ARG A 330 0.64 1.90 -22.38
N ARG A 331 0.86 3.11 -21.85
CA ARG A 331 1.88 4.02 -22.36
C ARG A 331 3.29 3.46 -22.17
N CYS A 332 3.64 3.00 -20.97
CA CYS A 332 4.96 2.44 -20.69
C CYS A 332 5.24 1.19 -21.53
N THR A 333 4.28 0.27 -21.60
CA THR A 333 4.40 -0.97 -22.37
C THR A 333 4.57 -0.71 -23.85
N GLY A 334 3.86 0.29 -24.42
CA GLY A 334 4.04 0.67 -25.81
C GLY A 334 5.46 1.12 -26.13
N ILE A 335 6.06 1.93 -25.24
CA ILE A 335 7.44 2.42 -25.38
C ILE A 335 8.44 1.26 -25.24
N TRP A 336 8.31 0.44 -24.21
CA TRP A 336 9.23 -0.68 -23.98
C TRP A 336 9.17 -1.74 -25.08
N LYS A 337 7.98 -2.03 -25.62
CA LYS A 337 7.84 -2.89 -26.80
C LYS A 337 8.59 -2.34 -28.01
N ALA A 338 8.46 -1.04 -28.28
CA ALA A 338 9.18 -0.40 -29.39
C ALA A 338 10.70 -0.42 -29.20
N ALA A 339 11.17 -0.42 -27.95
CA ALA A 339 12.59 -0.53 -27.60
C ALA A 339 13.09 -2.00 -27.47
N ASN A 340 12.28 -3.01 -27.85
CA ASN A 340 12.59 -4.44 -27.68
C ASN A 340 12.93 -4.85 -26.24
N LEU A 341 12.36 -4.16 -25.26
CA LEU A 341 12.51 -4.48 -23.84
C LEU A 341 11.41 -5.44 -23.37
N LEU A 342 11.73 -6.25 -22.35
CA LEU A 342 10.82 -7.24 -21.80
C LEU A 342 9.54 -6.61 -21.24
N LEU A 343 8.43 -7.32 -21.38
CA LEU A 343 7.15 -6.88 -20.82
C LEU A 343 7.16 -7.00 -19.30
N VAL A 344 7.18 -5.84 -18.66
CA VAL A 344 7.13 -5.73 -17.20
C VAL A 344 5.70 -5.51 -16.71
N LEU A 345 5.42 -6.06 -15.54
CA LEU A 345 4.08 -6.05 -14.94
C LEU A 345 3.98 -4.94 -13.89
N ARG A 346 2.78 -4.78 -13.35
CA ARG A 346 2.43 -3.68 -12.42
C ARG A 346 3.24 -3.67 -11.11
N HIS A 347 3.81 -4.81 -10.69
CA HIS A 347 4.71 -4.88 -9.52
C HIS A 347 6.18 -4.66 -9.87
N SER A 348 6.52 -4.68 -11.15
CA SER A 348 7.90 -4.63 -11.62
C SER A 348 8.60 -3.32 -11.29
N PHE A 349 7.89 -2.19 -11.16
CA PHE A 349 8.47 -0.93 -10.67
C PHE A 349 9.01 -1.06 -9.24
N ARG A 350 8.20 -1.60 -8.33
CA ARG A 350 8.60 -1.81 -6.93
C ARG A 350 9.75 -2.81 -6.81
N ILE A 351 9.71 -3.89 -7.60
CA ILE A 351 10.79 -4.90 -7.68
C ILE A 351 12.07 -4.26 -8.24
N GLY A 352 11.95 -3.46 -9.30
CA GLY A 352 13.05 -2.76 -9.95
C GLY A 352 13.74 -1.78 -9.02
N GLY A 353 12.97 -0.85 -8.45
CA GLY A 353 13.47 0.13 -7.50
C GLY A 353 14.19 -0.51 -6.30
N SER A 354 13.60 -1.54 -5.70
CA SER A 354 14.27 -2.23 -4.58
C SER A 354 15.55 -2.92 -5.02
N THR A 355 15.55 -3.55 -6.20
CA THR A 355 16.73 -4.24 -6.73
C THR A 355 17.86 -3.24 -7.01
N GLU A 356 17.57 -2.13 -7.69
CA GLU A 356 18.59 -1.12 -8.01
C GLU A 356 19.14 -0.43 -6.76
N LEU A 357 18.32 -0.10 -5.77
CA LEU A 357 18.80 0.48 -4.52
C LEU A 357 19.69 -0.49 -3.74
N LEU A 358 19.32 -1.78 -3.71
CA LEU A 358 20.14 -2.81 -3.08
C LEU A 358 21.47 -3.01 -3.83
N LEU A 359 21.47 -2.96 -5.17
CA LEU A 359 22.68 -3.00 -6.00
C LEU A 359 23.53 -1.72 -5.87
N ALA A 360 22.94 -0.58 -5.54
CA ALA A 360 23.68 0.61 -5.15
C ALA A 360 24.32 0.48 -3.75
N GLY A 361 23.92 -0.55 -2.98
CA GLY A 361 24.38 -0.82 -1.62
C GLY A 361 23.67 0.00 -0.55
N VAL A 362 22.45 0.45 -0.83
CA VAL A 362 21.58 1.01 0.21
C VAL A 362 21.23 -0.12 1.18
N PRO A 363 21.33 0.09 2.51
CA PRO A 363 21.00 -0.94 3.49
C PRO A 363 19.57 -1.45 3.34
N CYS A 364 19.37 -2.74 3.60
CA CYS A 364 18.11 -3.44 3.35
C CYS A 364 16.95 -2.84 4.14
N GLU A 365 17.20 -2.46 5.38
CA GLU A 365 16.28 -1.79 6.29
C GLU A 365 15.84 -0.42 5.78
N VAL A 366 16.73 0.32 5.10
CA VAL A 366 16.41 1.62 4.51
C VAL A 366 15.51 1.42 3.28
N VAL A 367 15.83 0.45 2.42
CA VAL A 367 14.97 0.11 1.26
C VAL A 367 13.60 -0.41 1.73
N ALA A 368 13.57 -1.24 2.78
CA ALA A 368 12.35 -1.74 3.39
C ALA A 368 11.47 -0.60 3.95
N ALA A 369 12.07 0.34 4.69
CA ALA A 369 11.39 1.53 5.19
C ALA A 369 10.88 2.42 4.03
N LEU A 370 11.71 2.62 3.00
CA LEU A 370 11.39 3.45 1.83
C LEU A 370 10.17 2.95 1.06
N GLY A 371 10.05 1.63 0.86
CA GLY A 371 8.86 1.04 0.22
C GLY A 371 7.69 0.74 1.17
N GLY A 372 7.81 1.08 2.45
CA GLY A 372 6.77 0.83 3.46
C GLY A 372 6.53 -0.65 3.74
N TRP A 373 7.57 -1.48 3.70
CA TRP A 373 7.48 -2.87 4.14
C TRP A 373 7.62 -2.94 5.67
N THR A 374 6.67 -3.62 6.31
CA THR A 374 6.70 -3.91 7.76
C THR A 374 6.97 -5.39 8.04
N SER A 375 7.09 -6.23 7.00
CA SER A 375 7.29 -7.67 7.12
C SER A 375 8.36 -8.19 6.15
N LEU A 376 8.82 -9.42 6.38
CA LEU A 376 9.81 -10.12 5.55
C LEU A 376 9.32 -10.42 4.12
N ALA A 377 8.08 -10.10 3.78
CA ALA A 377 7.59 -10.12 2.39
C ALA A 377 8.45 -9.26 1.44
N PHE A 378 9.22 -8.31 1.97
CA PHE A 378 10.27 -7.58 1.26
C PHE A 378 11.24 -8.49 0.50
N LEU A 379 11.68 -9.61 1.09
CA LEU A 379 12.65 -10.52 0.48
C LEU A 379 12.17 -11.11 -0.85
N LEU A 380 10.85 -11.22 -1.04
CA LEU A 380 10.25 -11.69 -2.30
C LEU A 380 10.47 -10.73 -3.48
N TYR A 381 10.83 -9.47 -3.20
CA TYR A 381 11.09 -8.43 -4.21
C TYR A 381 12.55 -8.38 -4.65
N TRP A 382 13.44 -9.14 -4.01
CA TRP A 382 14.84 -9.14 -4.38
C TRP A 382 15.03 -9.90 -5.69
N ARG A 383 15.71 -9.27 -6.64
CA ARG A 383 16.18 -9.90 -7.89
C ARG A 383 17.69 -9.72 -7.95
N LYS A 384 18.38 -10.56 -8.73
CA LYS A 384 19.84 -10.55 -8.81
C LYS A 384 20.51 -10.77 -7.44
N ILE A 385 19.97 -11.70 -6.65
CA ILE A 385 20.41 -11.96 -5.26
C ILE A 385 21.87 -12.41 -5.22
N GLU A 386 22.30 -13.13 -6.26
CA GLU A 386 23.65 -13.56 -6.54
C GLU A 386 24.65 -12.40 -6.67
N HIS A 387 24.19 -11.19 -6.98
CA HIS A 387 25.03 -9.98 -6.98
C HIS A 387 24.87 -9.17 -5.68
N ILE A 388 23.65 -9.09 -5.15
CA ILE A 388 23.36 -8.34 -3.92
C ILE A 388 24.11 -8.93 -2.73
N ILE A 389 24.12 -10.26 -2.57
CA ILE A 389 24.75 -10.91 -1.41
C ILE A 389 26.28 -10.67 -1.40
N PRO A 390 27.04 -11.02 -2.47
CA PRO A 390 28.49 -10.80 -2.44
C PRO A 390 28.87 -9.34 -2.29
N MET A 391 28.12 -8.41 -2.88
CA MET A 391 28.42 -6.98 -2.76
C MET A 391 28.25 -6.49 -1.32
N ASN A 392 27.18 -6.90 -0.63
CA ASN A 392 26.97 -6.51 0.76
C ASN A 392 27.99 -7.16 1.70
N ILE A 393 28.31 -8.45 1.50
CA ILE A 393 29.35 -9.14 2.27
C ILE A 393 30.72 -8.47 2.02
N GLY A 394 31.07 -8.22 0.76
CA GLY A 394 32.34 -7.58 0.40
C GLY A 394 32.48 -6.18 1.01
N LYS A 395 31.40 -5.37 1.02
CA LYS A 395 31.39 -4.05 1.67
C LYS A 395 31.53 -4.15 3.20
N ALA A 396 30.98 -5.19 3.82
CA ALA A 396 31.09 -5.38 5.27
C ALA A 396 32.53 -5.72 5.71
N TYR A 397 33.29 -6.38 4.84
CA TYR A 397 34.69 -6.76 5.09
C TYR A 397 35.70 -5.90 4.30
N ASP A 398 35.34 -4.67 3.93
CA ASP A 398 36.25 -3.76 3.25
C ASP A 398 37.44 -3.42 4.18
N LYS A 399 38.64 -3.86 3.78
CA LYS A 399 39.88 -3.71 4.54
C LYS A 399 40.17 -2.25 4.89
N ALA A 400 39.82 -1.30 4.02
CA ALA A 400 40.06 0.12 4.27
C ALA A 400 39.18 0.64 5.40
N LYS A 401 37.89 0.27 5.42
CA LYS A 401 36.98 0.59 6.53
C LYS A 401 37.38 -0.10 7.82
N LEU A 402 37.78 -1.36 7.75
CA LEU A 402 38.26 -2.08 8.94
C LEU A 402 39.51 -1.42 9.53
N ALA A 403 40.44 -0.96 8.68
CA ALA A 403 41.61 -0.20 9.12
C ALA A 403 41.24 1.16 9.72
N GLU A 404 40.26 1.86 9.13
CA GLU A 404 39.76 3.13 9.67
C GLU A 404 39.10 2.95 11.04
N VAL A 405 38.27 1.91 11.19
CA VAL A 405 37.63 1.55 12.47
C VAL A 405 38.70 1.16 13.49
N ALA A 406 39.66 0.32 13.12
CA ALA A 406 40.77 -0.06 14.00
C ALA A 406 41.57 1.16 14.47
N LYS A 407 41.83 2.12 13.57
CA LYS A 407 42.47 3.39 13.91
C LYS A 407 41.62 4.21 14.89
N ALA A 408 40.32 4.32 14.67
CA ALA A 408 39.42 5.03 15.58
C ALA A 408 39.34 4.38 16.97
N PHE A 409 39.34 3.04 17.04
CA PHE A 409 39.44 2.31 18.31
C PHE A 409 40.76 2.59 19.02
N GLU A 410 41.86 2.62 18.28
CA GLU A 410 43.18 2.92 18.85
C GLU A 410 43.27 4.37 19.35
N GLU A 411 42.75 5.33 18.59
CA GLU A 411 42.64 6.73 19.02
C GLU A 411 41.76 6.87 20.27
N PHE A 412 40.62 6.17 20.34
CA PHE A 412 39.75 6.14 21.51
C PHE A 412 40.47 5.53 22.73
N ARG A 413 41.19 4.43 22.53
CA ARG A 413 41.97 3.73 23.56
C ARG A 413 43.03 4.66 24.16
N ILE A 414 43.78 5.36 23.31
CA ILE A 414 44.78 6.36 23.72
C ILE A 414 44.13 7.50 24.49
N THR A 415 43.01 8.03 23.97
CA THR A 415 42.30 9.17 24.59
C THR A 415 41.76 8.84 25.98
N HIS A 416 41.34 7.59 26.21
CA HIS A 416 40.72 7.15 27.47
C HIS A 416 41.67 6.36 28.37
N ASN A 417 42.98 6.33 28.06
CA ASN A 417 44.00 5.59 28.83
C ASN A 417 43.62 4.12 29.10
N ILE A 418 43.01 3.46 28.13
CA ILE A 418 42.67 2.04 28.26
C ILE A 418 43.93 1.22 27.98
N ALA A 419 44.39 0.48 28.99
CA ALA A 419 45.55 -0.40 28.88
C ALA A 419 45.27 -1.53 27.88
N LEU A 420 46.26 -1.87 27.05
CA LEU A 420 46.20 -3.08 26.25
C LEU A 420 46.31 -4.28 27.19
N PRO A 421 45.55 -5.36 26.96
CA PRO A 421 45.82 -6.62 27.64
C PRO A 421 47.27 -7.00 27.37
N THR A 422 48.06 -7.19 28.43
CA THR A 422 49.39 -7.78 28.30
C THR A 422 49.22 -9.15 27.65
N ALA A 423 50.10 -9.48 26.70
CA ALA A 423 50.07 -10.71 25.91
C ALA A 423 50.45 -11.96 26.73
N ASP A 424 49.93 -12.08 27.96
CA ASP A 424 50.13 -13.20 28.88
C ASP A 424 48.84 -14.02 29.08
N LEU A 425 48.12 -14.26 27.98
CA LEU A 425 47.09 -15.31 27.91
C LEU A 425 47.33 -16.16 26.66
N VAL A 426 48.50 -16.82 26.66
CA VAL A 426 48.63 -18.15 26.05
C VAL A 426 48.13 -19.14 27.10
N LEU A 427 46.94 -19.70 26.88
CA LEU A 427 46.57 -21.06 27.28
C LEU A 427 45.60 -21.64 26.24
#